data_AF-A0A0B3VUF8-F1
#
_entry.id   AF-A0A0B3VUF8-F1
#
_cell.length_a   1.000
_cell.length_b   1.000
_cell.length_c   1.000
_cell.angle_alpha   90.00
_cell.angle_beta   90.00
_cell.angle_gamma   90.00
#
_symmetry.space_group_name_H-M   'P 1'
#
loop_
_entity.id
_entity.type
_entity.pdbx_description
1 polymer ?
#
loop_
_entity_poly.entity_id
_entity_poly.type
_entity_poly.pdbx_seq_one_letter_code
_entity_poly.pdbx_strand_id
1 'polypeptide(L)'
;MIIKDKIKEFRIFIFINIILATVIGNYAQNIAYYIVGYYSINTAQLYLYILTVLTTLSIILFLIIPILIHLFVKKHESKDEYLLYILLVADISIGILTSIFSVFVLAMSWG
;
A
#
# COMPACT_ATOMS: atom_id res chain seq x y z
N MET A 1 -7.59 24.35 -18.54
CA MET A 1 -8.34 23.07 -18.43
C MET A 1 -7.39 21.92 -18.06
N ILE A 2 -6.32 21.71 -18.84
CA ILE A 2 -5.32 20.62 -18.69
C ILE A 2 -4.80 20.38 -17.26
N ILE A 3 -4.53 21.42 -16.46
CA ILE A 3 -3.97 21.25 -15.10
C ILE A 3 -4.99 20.67 -14.11
N LYS A 4 -6.28 21.06 -14.22
CA LYS A 4 -7.33 20.53 -13.35
C LYS A 4 -7.57 19.04 -13.61
N ASP A 5 -7.48 18.62 -14.86
CA ASP A 5 -7.64 17.22 -15.25
C ASP A 5 -6.49 16.36 -14.69
N LYS A 6 -5.25 16.85 -14.76
CA LYS A 6 -4.08 16.17 -14.16
C LYS A 6 -4.16 16.04 -12.64
N ILE A 7 -4.68 17.05 -11.94
CA ILE A 7 -4.90 16.98 -10.48
C ILE A 7 -5.94 15.91 -10.15
N LYS A 8 -7.02 15.82 -10.93
CA LYS A 8 -8.06 14.81 -10.73
C LYS A 8 -7.52 13.40 -10.95
N GLU A 9 -6.78 13.17 -12.04
CA GLU A 9 -6.13 11.90 -12.32
C GLU A 9 -5.18 11.48 -11.19
N PHE A 10 -4.36 12.42 -10.69
CA PHE A 10 -3.43 12.15 -9.60
C PHE A 10 -4.14 11.77 -8.29
N ARG A 11 -5.25 12.45 -7.95
CA ARG A 11 -6.07 12.09 -6.78
C ARG A 11 -6.66 10.69 -6.91
N ILE A 12 -7.18 10.33 -8.08
CA ILE A 12 -7.71 8.99 -8.35
C ILE A 12 -6.60 7.94 -8.22
N PHE A 13 -5.42 8.23 -8.74
CA PHE A 13 -4.25 7.35 -8.62
C PHE A 13 -3.89 7.09 -7.15
N ILE A 14 -3.79 8.13 -6.31
CA ILE A 14 -3.52 7.98 -4.88
C ILE A 14 -4.61 7.13 -4.21
N PHE A 15 -5.87 7.43 -4.46
CA PHE A 15 -6.99 6.71 -3.86
C PHE A 15 -6.97 5.21 -4.20
N ILE A 16 -6.75 4.86 -5.47
CA ILE A 16 -6.64 3.46 -5.90
C ILE A 16 -5.44 2.79 -5.24
N ASN A 17 -4.31 3.50 -5.14
CA ASN A 17 -3.10 2.96 -4.53
C ASN A 17 -3.31 2.63 -3.04
N ILE A 18 -3.95 3.51 -2.27
CA ILE A 18 -4.31 3.27 -0.87
C ILE A 18 -5.16 2.00 -0.73
N ILE A 19 -6.20 1.85 -1.56
CA ILE A 19 -7.07 0.66 -1.55
C ILE A 19 -6.26 -0.59 -1.87
N LEU A 20 -5.45 -0.54 -2.93
CA LEU A 20 -4.63 -1.66 -3.38
C LEU A 20 -3.63 -2.08 -2.29
N ALA A 21 -2.91 -1.13 -1.70
CA ALA A 21 -1.97 -1.37 -0.61
C ALA A 21 -2.65 -2.00 0.60
N THR A 22 -3.85 -1.53 0.95
CA THR A 22 -4.67 -2.07 2.04
C THR A 22 -5.09 -3.51 1.78
N VAL A 23 -5.57 -3.81 0.56
CA VAL A 23 -5.96 -5.17 0.18
C VAL A 23 -4.75 -6.11 0.21
N ILE A 24 -3.63 -5.70 -0.38
CA ILE A 24 -2.41 -6.51 -0.39
C ILE A 24 -1.91 -6.78 1.04
N GLY A 25 -1.91 -5.76 1.90
CA GLY A 25 -1.43 -5.90 3.28
C GLY A 25 -2.32 -6.77 4.15
N ASN A 26 -3.64 -6.56 4.12
CA ASN A 26 -4.58 -7.32 4.96
C ASN A 26 -4.78 -8.76 4.48
N TYR A 27 -4.74 -9.01 3.17
CA TYR A 27 -4.98 -10.33 2.59
C TYR A 27 -3.68 -11.03 2.17
N ALA A 28 -2.51 -10.55 2.59
CA ALA A 28 -1.22 -11.09 2.20
C ALA A 28 -1.11 -12.61 2.43
N GLN A 29 -1.57 -13.10 3.58
CA GLN A 29 -1.60 -14.54 3.88
C GLN A 29 -2.52 -15.31 2.95
N ASN A 30 -3.75 -14.82 2.74
CA ASN A 30 -4.72 -15.48 1.87
C ASN A 30 -4.20 -15.57 0.44
N ILE A 31 -3.57 -14.50 -0.05
CA ILE A 31 -2.93 -14.46 -1.37
C ILE A 31 -1.76 -15.45 -1.42
N ALA A 32 -0.90 -15.48 -0.40
CA ALA A 32 0.22 -16.40 -0.33
C ALA A 32 -0.24 -17.87 -0.32
N TYR A 33 -1.29 -18.20 0.47
CA TYR A 33 -1.89 -19.53 0.46
C TYR A 33 -2.50 -19.89 -0.88
N TYR A 34 -3.21 -18.96 -1.53
CA TYR A 34 -3.81 -19.19 -2.84
C TYR A 34 -2.75 -19.47 -3.92
N ILE A 35 -1.63 -18.74 -3.91
CA ILE A 35 -0.55 -18.92 -4.89
C ILE A 35 0.19 -20.24 -4.67
N VAL A 36 0.50 -20.57 -3.41
CA VAL A 36 1.29 -21.76 -3.09
C VAL A 36 0.45 -23.04 -3.15
N GLY A 37 -0.85 -22.95 -2.97
CA GLY A 37 -1.75 -24.10 -2.93
C GLY A 37 -1.65 -24.85 -1.59
N TYR A 38 -1.63 -26.18 -1.63
CA TYR A 38 -1.60 -26.99 -0.42
C TYR A 38 -0.29 -26.76 0.35
N TYR A 39 -0.42 -26.30 1.60
CA TYR A 39 0.73 -26.07 2.46
C TYR A 39 1.37 -27.41 2.81
N SER A 40 2.62 -27.59 2.41
CA SER A 40 3.46 -28.76 2.68
C SER A 40 4.83 -28.28 3.14
N ILE A 41 5.62 -29.17 3.76
CA ILE A 41 6.99 -28.85 4.20
C ILE A 41 7.85 -28.29 3.05
N ASN A 42 7.66 -28.80 1.83
CA ASN A 42 8.41 -28.34 0.66
C ASN A 42 7.96 -26.94 0.17
N THR A 43 6.72 -26.54 0.48
CA THR A 43 6.14 -25.28 0.01
C THR A 43 6.09 -24.19 1.09
N ALA A 44 6.39 -24.55 2.35
CA ALA A 44 6.45 -23.63 3.49
C ALA A 44 7.40 -22.46 3.25
N GLN A 45 8.59 -22.72 2.71
CA GLN A 45 9.57 -21.67 2.44
C GLN A 45 9.11 -20.72 1.33
N LEU A 46 8.49 -21.26 0.27
CA LEU A 46 7.91 -20.46 -0.81
C LEU A 46 6.78 -19.56 -0.29
N TYR A 47 5.91 -20.09 0.58
CA TYR A 47 4.86 -19.32 1.25
C TYR A 47 5.41 -18.14 2.03
N LEU A 48 6.44 -18.36 2.85
CA LEU A 48 7.06 -17.28 3.64
C LEU A 48 7.70 -16.21 2.75
N TYR A 49 8.35 -16.61 1.66
CA TYR A 49 8.89 -15.64 0.70
C TYR A 49 7.80 -14.80 0.04
N ILE A 50 6.72 -15.43 -0.44
CA ILE A 50 5.61 -14.69 -1.06
C ILE A 50 4.95 -13.74 -0.05
N LEU A 51 4.71 -14.22 1.18
CA LEU A 51 4.15 -13.38 2.24
C LEU A 51 5.08 -12.19 2.54
N THR A 52 6.39 -12.41 2.64
CA THR A 52 7.38 -11.34 2.85
C THR A 52 7.34 -10.32 1.71
N VAL A 53 7.28 -10.77 0.45
CA VAL A 53 7.20 -9.88 -0.72
C VAL A 53 5.91 -9.06 -0.70
N LEU A 54 4.76 -9.67 -0.42
CA LEU A 54 3.47 -8.97 -0.38
C LEU A 54 3.42 -7.92 0.74
N THR A 55 3.87 -8.28 1.95
CA THR A 55 3.93 -7.35 3.08
C THR A 55 4.87 -6.18 2.77
N THR A 56 6.06 -6.46 2.24
CA THR A 56 7.02 -5.42 1.85
C THR A 56 6.45 -4.49 0.78
N LEU A 57 5.75 -5.06 -0.22
CA LEU A 57 5.14 -4.29 -1.29
C LEU A 57 4.00 -3.39 -0.79
N SER A 58 3.16 -3.87 0.13
CA SER A 58 2.12 -3.06 0.78
C SER A 58 2.72 -1.86 1.51
N ILE A 59 3.78 -2.06 2.30
CA ILE A 59 4.47 -0.98 3.03
C ILE A 59 5.08 0.03 2.06
N ILE A 60 5.75 -0.43 1.00
CA ILE A 60 6.34 0.46 -0.01
C ILE A 60 5.27 1.31 -0.69
N LEU A 61 4.11 0.74 -1.00
CA LEU A 61 3.00 1.47 -1.61
C LEU A 61 2.53 2.63 -0.72
N PHE A 62 2.34 2.40 0.58
CA PHE A 62 2.01 3.46 1.54
C PHE A 62 3.13 4.51 1.64
N LEU A 63 4.40 4.11 1.68
CA LEU A 63 5.52 5.07 1.79
C LEU A 63 5.73 5.95 0.55
N ILE A 64 5.34 5.47 -0.63
CA ILE A 64 5.48 6.23 -1.88
C ILE A 64 4.49 7.40 -1.97
N ILE A 65 3.30 7.28 -1.38
CA ILE A 65 2.25 8.31 -1.43
C ILE A 65 2.68 9.68 -0.86
N PRO A 66 3.23 9.79 0.36
CA PRO A 66 3.70 11.08 0.88
C PRO A 66 4.78 11.71 0.00
N ILE A 67 5.67 10.89 -0.57
CA ILE A 67 6.73 11.35 -1.48
C ILE A 67 6.12 11.93 -2.76
N LEU A 68 5.16 11.21 -3.38
CA LEU A 68 4.48 11.66 -4.58
C LEU A 68 3.68 12.94 -4.35
N ILE A 69 2.94 13.03 -3.23
CA ILE A 69 2.18 14.23 -2.87
C ILE A 69 3.12 15.41 -2.70
N HIS A 70 4.24 15.24 -1.99
CA HIS A 70 5.22 16.31 -1.81
C HIS A 70 5.80 16.81 -3.14
N LEU A 71 6.19 15.90 -4.03
CA LEU A 71 6.69 16.24 -5.37
C LEU A 71 5.64 16.95 -6.23
N PHE A 72 4.38 16.51 -6.14
CA PHE A 72 3.27 17.09 -6.90
C PHE A 72 2.94 18.52 -6.46
N VAL A 73 2.83 18.74 -5.14
CA VAL A 73 2.53 20.06 -4.55
C VAL A 73 3.65 21.05 -4.90
N LYS A 74 4.92 20.64 -4.71
CA LYS A 74 6.09 21.48 -5.04
C LYS A 74 6.10 21.94 -6.51
N LYS A 75 5.59 21.11 -7.42
CA LYS A 75 5.62 21.39 -8.87
C LYS A 75 4.47 22.27 -9.35
N HIS A 76 3.34 22.29 -8.65
CA HIS A 76 2.08 22.81 -9.19
C HIS A 76 1.47 23.99 -8.43
N GLU A 77 2.07 24.48 -7.32
CA GLU A 77 1.58 25.63 -6.52
C GLU A 77 0.04 25.68 -6.45
N SER A 78 -0.56 24.52 -6.16
CA SER A 78 -1.98 24.29 -6.44
C SER A 78 -2.82 24.79 -5.25
N LYS A 79 -3.78 25.69 -5.48
CA LYS A 79 -4.72 26.19 -4.46
C LYS A 79 -5.69 25.14 -3.87
N ASP A 80 -5.58 23.89 -4.31
CA ASP A 80 -6.56 22.83 -4.13
C ASP A 80 -5.97 21.68 -3.28
N GLU A 81 -5.22 22.06 -2.23
CA GLU A 81 -4.41 21.18 -1.39
C GLU A 81 -5.24 20.39 -0.37
N TYR A 82 -6.42 20.91 0.02
CA TYR A 82 -7.21 20.35 1.12
C TYR A 82 -7.58 18.87 0.91
N LEU A 83 -7.99 18.49 -0.31
CA LEU A 83 -8.32 17.10 -0.63
C LEU A 83 -7.08 16.19 -0.69
N LEU A 84 -5.93 16.70 -1.14
CA LEU A 84 -4.67 15.95 -1.12
C LEU A 84 -4.19 15.73 0.32
N TYR A 85 -4.38 16.72 1.19
CA TYR A 85 -4.08 16.60 2.61
C TYR A 85 -4.97 15.57 3.30
N ILE A 86 -6.27 15.55 3.01
CA ILE A 86 -7.18 14.50 3.51
C ILE A 86 -6.70 13.11 3.07
N LEU A 87 -6.36 12.96 1.78
CA LEU A 87 -5.85 11.68 1.26
C LEU A 87 -4.53 11.28 1.94
N LEU A 88 -3.64 12.23 2.20
CA LEU A 88 -2.39 11.98 2.92
C LEU A 88 -2.64 11.51 4.36
N VAL A 89 -3.54 12.18 5.10
CA VAL A 89 -3.88 11.79 6.47
C VAL A 89 -4.53 10.40 6.48
N ALA A 90 -5.40 10.12 5.51
CA ALA A 90 -6.02 8.80 5.35
C ALA A 90 -4.97 7.72 5.04
N ASP A 91 -4.05 8.00 4.12
CA ASP A 91 -2.93 7.11 3.76
C ASP A 91 -2.05 6.78 4.98
N ILE A 92 -1.65 7.79 5.75
CA ILE A 92 -0.85 7.57 6.96
C ILE A 92 -1.61 6.74 8.00
N SER A 93 -2.89 7.07 8.24
CA SER A 93 -3.70 6.39 9.25
C SER A 93 -3.96 4.93 8.91
N ILE A 94 -4.41 4.67 7.67
CA ILE A 94 -4.68 3.32 7.17
C ILE A 94 -3.37 2.54 6.98
N GLY A 95 -2.33 3.22 6.49
CA GLY A 95 -1.02 2.65 6.22
C GLY A 95 -0.33 2.17 7.49
N ILE A 96 -0.35 2.95 8.59
CA ILE A 96 0.20 2.52 9.87
C ILE A 96 -0.53 1.28 10.39
N LEU A 97 -1.87 1.31 10.42
CA LEU A 97 -2.67 0.18 10.92
C LEU A 97 -2.43 -1.09 10.09
N THR A 98 -2.47 -0.98 8.76
CA THR A 98 -2.25 -2.10 7.84
C THR A 98 -0.82 -2.61 7.91
N SER A 99 0.17 -1.72 8.03
CA SER A 99 1.59 -2.10 8.12
C SER A 99 1.87 -2.84 9.43
N ILE A 100 1.36 -2.36 10.56
CA ILE A 100 1.50 -3.05 11.85
C ILE A 100 0.88 -4.44 11.78
N PHE A 101 -0.35 -4.54 11.25
CA PHE A 101 -1.03 -5.82 11.10
C PHE A 101 -0.27 -6.79 10.20
N SER A 102 0.12 -6.35 9.00
CA SER A 102 0.82 -7.20 8.02
C SER A 102 2.21 -7.63 8.50
N VAL A 103 2.95 -6.78 9.21
CA VAL A 103 4.25 -7.13 9.82
C VAL A 103 4.06 -8.08 11.00
N PHE A 104 3.05 -7.88 11.84
CA PHE A 104 2.73 -8.81 12.93
C PHE A 104 2.43 -10.21 12.37
N VAL A 105 1.59 -10.27 11.35
CA VAL A 105 1.24 -11.51 10.66
C VAL A 105 2.46 -12.18 10.02
N LEU A 106 3.35 -11.40 9.40
CA LEU A 106 4.60 -11.88 8.85
C LEU A 106 5.49 -12.48 9.95
N ALA A 107 5.68 -11.76 11.06
CA ALA A 107 6.50 -12.21 12.18
C ALA A 107 5.97 -13.51 12.80
N MET A 108 4.65 -13.61 12.99
CA MET A 108 3.98 -14.83 13.45
C MET A 108 4.08 -16.01 12.47
N SER A 109 4.31 -15.74 11.18
CA SER A 109 4.49 -16.79 10.18
C SER A 109 5.93 -17.30 10.12
N TRP A 110 6.91 -16.47 10.49
CA TRP A 110 8.34 -16.81 10.52
C TRP A 110 8.81 -17.46 11.82
N GLY A 111 8.13 -17.22 12.94
CA GLY A 111 8.42 -17.79 14.27
C GLY A 111 7.56 -19.01 14.59
#